data_AF-A0A7Z2W067-F1
#
_entry.id   AF-A0A7Z2W067-F1
#
_cell.length_a   1.000
_cell.length_b   1.000
_cell.length_c   1.000
_cell.angle_alpha   90.00
_cell.angle_beta   90.00
_cell.angle_gamma   90.00
#
_symmetry.space_group_name_H-M   'P 1'
#
loop_
_entity.id
_entity.type
_entity.pdbx_description
1 polymer ?
#
loop_
_entity_poly.entity_id
_entity_poly.type
_entity_poly.pdbx_seq_one_letter_code
_entity_poly.pdbx_strand_id
1 'polypeptide(L)' 'MPNVFIEPMPKGDTPATPTGYQIEFEDGQKAAGPFKTQKEAIDEAKRLGHKPLVAHVRNTDKGKRDQWRSAD' A
#
# COMPACT_ATOMS: atom_id res chain seq x y z
N MET A 1 1.70 16.72 -3.66
CA MET A 1 0.93 15.61 -3.04
C MET A 1 1.92 14.50 -2.69
N PRO A 2 1.96 14.01 -1.45
CA PRO A 2 2.91 12.97 -1.05
C PRO A 2 2.53 11.62 -1.64
N ASN A 3 3.54 10.78 -1.87
CA ASN A 3 3.34 9.38 -2.20
C ASN A 3 2.82 8.65 -0.96
N VAL A 4 1.94 7.68 -1.18
CA VAL A 4 1.48 6.76 -0.13
C VAL A 4 1.64 5.33 -0.61
N PHE A 5 1.86 4.43 0.32
CA PHE A 5 2.15 3.03 0.06
C PHE A 5 0.90 2.20 0.35
N ILE A 6 0.46 1.45 -0.67
CA ILE A 6 -0.63 0.50 -0.55
C ILE A 6 -0.03 -0.83 -0.10
N GLU A 7 -0.07 -1.06 1.21
CA GLU A 7 0.58 -2.17 1.89
C GLU A 7 -0.39 -3.35 2.04
N PRO A 8 -0.04 -4.56 1.55
CA PRO A 8 -0.84 -5.74 1.74
C PRO A 8 -0.68 -6.30 3.17
N MET A 9 -1.78 -6.75 3.77
CA MET A 9 -1.80 -7.25 5.15
C MET A 9 -2.09 -8.76 5.23
N PRO A 10 -1.64 -9.46 6.29
CA PRO A 10 -0.60 -9.01 7.23
C PRO A 10 0.76 -8.86 6.52
N LYS A 11 1.66 -8.07 7.11
CA LYS A 11 3.05 -7.92 6.65
C LYS A 11 3.86 -9.18 6.96
N GLY A 12 4.91 -9.45 6.17
CA GLY A 12 5.88 -10.52 6.41
C GLY A 12 5.60 -11.85 5.70
N ASP A 13 6.38 -12.88 6.05
CA ASP A 13 6.45 -14.19 5.39
C ASP A 13 5.27 -15.12 5.74
N THR A 14 4.05 -14.63 5.59
CA THR A 14 2.87 -15.49 5.66
C THR A 14 2.55 -16.06 4.27
N PRO A 15 2.36 -17.39 4.13
CA PRO A 15 2.06 -18.03 2.84
C PRO A 15 0.63 -17.76 2.33
N ALA A 16 -0.10 -16.83 2.96
CA ALA A 16 -1.49 -16.53 2.64
C ALA A 16 -1.62 -15.31 1.72
N THR A 17 -2.61 -15.40 0.82
CA THR A 17 -3.18 -14.26 0.07
C THR A 17 -3.41 -13.07 1.02
N PRO A 18 -3.11 -11.82 0.60
CA PRO A 18 -3.42 -10.65 1.40
C PRO A 18 -4.89 -10.68 1.87
N THR A 19 -5.10 -10.55 3.17
CA THR A 19 -6.45 -10.50 3.76
C THR A 19 -7.04 -9.10 3.72
N GLY A 20 -6.22 -8.10 3.37
CA GLY A 20 -6.63 -6.72 3.17
C GLY A 20 -5.44 -5.84 2.79
N TYR A 21 -5.71 -4.54 2.68
CA TYR A 21 -4.76 -3.52 2.30
C TYR A 21 -4.89 -2.33 3.23
N GLN A 22 -3.81 -1.58 3.41
CA GLN A 22 -3.81 -0.33 4.15
C GLN A 22 -2.96 0.72 3.42
N ILE A 23 -3.22 1.98 3.72
CA ILE A 23 -2.47 3.09 3.16
C ILE A 23 -1.52 3.58 4.25
N GLU A 24 -0.22 3.63 3.95
CA GLU A 24 0.81 4.14 4.85
C GLU A 24 1.62 5.25 4.20
N PHE A 25 2.13 6.18 5.01
CA PHE A 25 3.18 7.11 4.60
C PHE A 25 4.54 6.40 4.56
N GLU A 26 5.55 7.09 4.02
CA GLU A 26 6.91 6.56 3.89
C GLU A 26 7.53 6.14 5.23
N ASP A 27 7.22 6.88 6.30
CA ASP A 27 7.68 6.64 7.67
C ASP A 27 6.96 5.48 8.39
N GLY A 28 5.98 4.83 7.73
CA GLY A 28 5.20 3.75 8.35
C GLY A 28 3.94 4.22 9.08
N GLN A 29 3.69 5.53 9.19
CA GLN A 29 2.46 6.01 9.79
C GLN A 29 1.27 5.63 8.91
N LYS A 30 0.25 5.06 9.55
CA LYS A 30 -0.99 4.70 8.87
C LYS A 30 -1.75 5.97 8.44
N ALA A 31 -2.03 6.07 7.15
CA ALA A 31 -2.84 7.14 6.57
C ALA A 31 -4.33 6.77 6.58
N ALA A 32 -4.69 5.54 6.16
CA ALA A 32 -6.08 5.05 6.14
C ALA A 32 -6.18 3.52 6.08
N GLY A 33 -7.39 2.99 6.31
CA GLY A 33 -7.73 1.56 6.20
C GLY A 33 -8.03 0.86 7.53
N PRO A 34 -8.24 -0.47 7.55
CA PRO A 34 -7.98 -1.39 6.44
C PRO A 34 -9.09 -1.46 5.38
N PHE A 35 -8.70 -1.89 4.18
CA PHE A 35 -9.56 -2.11 3.01
C PHE A 35 -9.56 -3.59 2.64
N LYS A 36 -10.65 -4.07 2.02
CA LYS A 36 -10.76 -5.47 1.60
C LYS A 36 -9.98 -5.74 0.32
N THR A 37 -9.95 -4.75 -0.58
CA THR A 37 -9.29 -4.89 -1.88
C THR A 37 -8.23 -3.83 -2.10
N GLN A 38 -7.25 -4.15 -2.96
CA GLN A 38 -6.22 -3.20 -3.36
C GLN A 38 -6.83 -1.99 -4.09
N LYS A 39 -7.88 -2.24 -4.89
CA LYS A 39 -8.58 -1.21 -5.64
C LYS A 39 -9.23 -0.18 -4.71
N GLU A 40 -9.90 -0.63 -3.65
CA GLU A 40 -10.49 0.27 -2.64
C GLU A 40 -9.43 1.19 -2.02
N ALA A 41 -8.26 0.65 -1.67
CA ALA A 41 -7.17 1.45 -1.11
C ALA A 41 -6.57 2.44 -2.12
N ILE A 42 -6.45 2.06 -3.40
CA ILE A 42 -5.99 2.96 -4.47
C ILE A 42 -6.99 4.09 -4.70
N ASP A 43 -8.28 3.76 -4.83
CA ASP A 43 -9.34 4.74 -5.06
C ASP A 43 -9.39 5.74 -3.90
N GLU A 44 -9.27 5.26 -2.65
CA GLU A 44 -9.24 6.12 -1.47
C GLU A 44 -7.99 7.00 -1.43
N ALA A 45 -6.80 6.47 -1.73
CA ALA A 45 -5.58 7.29 -1.84
C ALA A 45 -5.76 8.43 -2.86
N LYS A 46 -6.33 8.14 -4.04
CA LYS A 46 -6.61 9.16 -5.06
C LYS A 46 -7.63 10.18 -4.58
N ARG A 47 -8.71 9.74 -3.92
CA ARG A 47 -9.74 10.62 -3.34
C ARG A 47 -9.17 11.59 -2.30
N LEU A 48 -8.18 11.15 -1.53
CA LEU A 48 -7.46 11.97 -0.56
C LEU A 48 -6.40 12.89 -1.20
N GLY A 49 -6.22 12.83 -2.52
CA GLY A 49 -5.19 13.61 -3.21
C GLY A 49 -3.78 13.08 -2.94
N HIS A 50 -3.61 11.77 -2.82
CA HIS A 50 -2.30 11.13 -2.75
C HIS A 50 -1.93 10.44 -4.06
N LYS A 51 -0.63 10.12 -4.20
CA LYS A 51 -0.12 9.30 -5.30
C LYS A 51 0.14 7.89 -4.80
N PRO A 52 -0.73 6.90 -5.12
CA PRO A 52 -0.60 5.55 -4.59
C PRO A 52 0.55 4.79 -5.25
N LEU A 53 1.40 4.20 -4.40
CA LEU A 53 2.42 3.23 -4.75
C LEU A 53 1.99 1.85 -4.28
N VAL A 54 1.80 0.94 -5.23
CA VAL A 54 1.32 -0.42 -4.98
C VAL A 54 2.50 -1.37 -4.90
N ALA A 55 2.46 -2.25 -3.91
CA ALA A 55 3.40 -3.34 -3.75
C ALA A 55 3.28 -4.34 -4.92
N HIS A 56 4.39 -4.56 -5.63
CA HIS A 56 4.48 -5.60 -6.67
C HIS A 56 4.91 -6.96 -6.11
N VAL A 57 5.58 -6.95 -4.95
CA VAL A 57 6.02 -8.15 -4.24
C VAL A 57 5.30 -8.27 -2.90
N ARG A 58 5.25 -9.49 -2.35
CA ARG A 58 4.55 -9.76 -1.09
C ARG A 58 5.28 -9.21 0.13
N ASN A 59 6.61 -9.33 0.15
CA ASN A 59 7.45 -8.80 1.21
C ASN A 59 8.01 -7.44 0.78
N THR A 60 7.45 -6.39 1.37
CA THR A 60 7.68 -5.00 1.02
C THR A 60 8.69 -4.34 1.95
N ASP A 61 9.55 -3.54 1.35
CA ASP A 61 10.46 -2.62 2.03
C ASP A 61 10.34 -1.28 1.30
N LYS A 62 9.94 -0.23 2.03
CA LYS A 62 9.77 1.11 1.46
C LYS A 62 11.08 1.72 0.98
N GLY A 63 12.22 1.25 1.50
CA GLY A 63 13.54 1.61 0.99
C GLY A 63 13.86 1.00 -0.38
N LYS A 64 13.18 -0.09 -0.77
CA LYS A 64 13.37 -0.79 -2.05
C LYS A 64 12.36 -0.33 -3.09
N ARG A 65 12.66 0.80 -3.74
CA ARG A 65 11.75 1.49 -4.68
C ARG A 65 11.28 0.62 -5.84
N ASP A 66 12.07 -0.36 -6.26
CA ASP A 66 11.75 -1.30 -7.34
C ASP A 66 10.58 -2.23 -7.02
N GLN A 67 10.29 -2.43 -5.73
CA GLN A 67 9.16 -3.21 -5.22
C GLN A 67 7.81 -2.49 -5.37
N TRP A 68 7.84 -1.21 -5.70
CA TRP A 68 6.66 -0.34 -5.74
C TRP A 68 6.35 0.12 -7.16
N ARG A 69 5.07 0.20 -7.50
CA ARG A 69 4.59 0.69 -8.80
C ARG A 69 3.56 1.77 -8.61
N SER A 70 3.67 2.85 -9.39
CA SER A 70 2.62 3.87 -9.40
C SER A 70 1.32 3.28 -9.91
N ALA A 71 0.23 3.63 -9.23
CA ALA A 71 -1.14 3.33 -9.65
C ALA A 71 -1.94 4.62 -9.93
N ASP A 72 -1.25 5.74 -10.24
CA ASP A 72 -1.86 6.98 -10.74
C ASP A 72 -2.80 6.74 -11.93
#